data_AF-A0A961K523-F1
#
_entry.id   AF-A0A961K523-F1
#
_cell.length_a   1.000
_cell.length_b   1.000
_cell.length_c   1.000
_cell.angle_alpha   90.00
_cell.angle_beta   90.00
_cell.angle_gamma   90.00
#
_symmetry.space_group_name_H-M   'P 1'
#
loop_
_entity.id
_entity.type
_entity.pdbx_description
1 polymer ?
#
loop_
_entity_poly.entity_id
_entity_poly.type
_entity_poly.pdbx_seq_one_letter_code
_entity_poly.pdbx_strand_id
1 'polypeptide(L)'
;MAETHLTATRIVEGVWEGVLTGAEVAPEISVSHLDTAVDGATVTPDPSHPGQFLVRVPVPVELLSEGTQTFVITEADSGERLASFTVVMGQPLDEDIRAELALLRAELDMLKRAFRRHCVETM
;
A
#
# COMPACT_ATOMS: atom_id res chain seq x y z
N MET A 1 -23.48 -10.13 -0.20
CA MET A 1 -22.44 -9.58 -1.08
C MET A 1 -21.14 -9.78 -0.32
N ALA A 2 -20.18 -10.50 -0.91
CA ALA A 2 -18.89 -10.70 -0.24
C ALA A 2 -18.15 -9.34 -0.18
N GLU A 3 -17.41 -9.12 0.90
CA GLU A 3 -16.60 -7.91 1.07
C GLU A 3 -15.45 -7.93 0.05
N THR A 4 -15.34 -6.89 -0.76
CA THR A 4 -14.34 -6.80 -1.82
C THR A 4 -12.99 -6.45 -1.20
N HIS A 5 -11.95 -7.22 -1.50
CA HIS A 5 -10.61 -6.99 -0.96
C HIS A 5 -9.59 -6.85 -2.07
N LEU A 6 -8.95 -5.68 -2.15
CA LEU A 6 -7.84 -5.39 -3.06
C LEU A 6 -6.51 -5.46 -2.30
N THR A 7 -5.69 -6.46 -2.64
CA THR A 7 -4.39 -6.70 -2.01
C THR A 7 -3.26 -6.30 -2.95
N ALA A 8 -2.34 -5.45 -2.49
CA ALA A 8 -1.15 -5.08 -3.25
C ALA A 8 -0.21 -6.27 -3.43
N THR A 9 0.38 -6.42 -4.62
CA THR A 9 1.39 -7.46 -4.90
C THR A 9 2.77 -6.88 -5.09
N ARG A 10 2.93 -5.89 -5.98
CA ARG A 10 4.23 -5.25 -6.28
C ARG A 10 4.05 -3.94 -7.05
N ILE A 11 5.15 -3.22 -7.21
CA ILE A 11 5.30 -2.17 -8.22
C ILE A 11 6.45 -2.57 -9.14
N VAL A 12 6.22 -2.61 -10.45
CA VAL A 12 7.24 -2.99 -11.45
C VAL A 12 7.03 -2.16 -12.72
N GLU A 13 8.11 -1.66 -13.32
CA GLU A 13 8.08 -0.82 -14.53
C GLU A 13 7.12 0.38 -14.43
N GLY A 14 7.04 1.00 -13.25
CA GLY A 14 6.13 2.14 -13.00
C GLY A 14 4.66 1.75 -12.90
N VAL A 15 4.32 0.46 -12.81
CA VAL A 15 2.95 -0.02 -12.65
C VAL A 15 2.79 -0.66 -11.29
N TRP A 16 1.84 -0.16 -10.51
CA TRP A 16 1.38 -0.84 -9.31
C TRP A 16 0.45 -1.99 -9.69
N GLU A 17 0.66 -3.15 -9.08
CA GLU A 17 -0.12 -4.35 -9.30
C GLU A 17 -0.78 -4.82 -8.00
N GLY A 18 -2.00 -5.31 -8.12
CA GLY A 18 -2.78 -5.87 -7.02
C GLY A 18 -3.74 -6.96 -7.49
N VAL A 19 -4.28 -7.70 -6.53
CA VAL A 19 -5.27 -8.75 -6.76
C VAL A 19 -6.54 -8.38 -5.99
N LEU A 20 -7.65 -8.33 -6.72
CA LEU A 20 -8.98 -8.10 -6.19
C LEU A 20 -9.72 -9.42 -6.05
N THR A 21 -10.27 -9.66 -4.86
CA THR A 21 -11.04 -10.86 -4.51
C THR A 21 -12.39 -10.45 -3.91
N GLY A 22 -13.36 -11.37 -3.91
CA GLY A 22 -14.69 -11.12 -3.34
C GLY A 22 -15.70 -10.49 -4.31
N ALA A 23 -15.29 -10.05 -5.50
CA ALA A 23 -16.19 -9.60 -6.55
C ALA A 23 -16.60 -10.74 -7.50
N GLU A 24 -17.87 -10.77 -7.90
CA GLU A 24 -18.37 -11.73 -8.91
C GLU A 24 -18.05 -11.29 -10.35
N VAL A 25 -18.00 -9.98 -10.57
CA VAL A 25 -17.69 -9.33 -11.85
C VAL A 25 -16.57 -8.33 -11.61
N ALA A 26 -15.75 -8.05 -12.63
CA ALA A 26 -14.71 -7.04 -12.56
C ALA A 26 -15.34 -5.68 -12.22
N PRO A 27 -15.05 -5.09 -11.04
CA PRO A 27 -15.57 -3.77 -10.71
C PRO A 27 -14.88 -2.71 -11.55
N GLU A 28 -15.62 -1.66 -11.89
CA GLU A 28 -15.03 -0.44 -12.41
C GLU A 28 -14.36 0.31 -11.25
N ILE A 29 -13.11 0.70 -11.44
CA ILE A 29 -12.33 1.39 -10.41
C ILE A 29 -11.94 2.79 -10.88
N SER A 30 -11.83 3.69 -9.92
CA SER A 30 -11.23 5.01 -10.12
C SER A 30 -9.94 5.10 -9.29
N VAL A 31 -8.94 5.78 -9.84
CA VAL A 31 -7.69 6.06 -9.14
C VAL A 31 -7.52 7.56 -9.05
N SER A 32 -7.09 8.05 -7.89
CA SER A 32 -6.78 9.46 -7.69
C SER A 32 -5.46 9.67 -6.97
N HIS A 33 -4.82 10.80 -7.27
CA HIS A 33 -3.70 11.37 -6.55
C HIS A 33 -4.07 12.82 -6.20
N LEU A 34 -4.06 13.16 -4.90
CA LEU A 34 -4.50 14.48 -4.42
C LEU A 34 -5.85 14.92 -5.02
N ASP A 35 -6.83 14.02 -4.98
CA ASP A 35 -8.19 14.19 -5.55
C ASP A 35 -8.24 14.45 -7.06
N THR A 36 -7.11 14.30 -7.78
CA THR A 36 -7.03 14.37 -9.24
C THR A 36 -7.01 12.97 -9.83
N ALA A 37 -7.84 12.73 -10.84
CA ALA A 37 -7.95 11.42 -11.48
C ALA A 37 -6.62 10.98 -12.13
N VAL A 38 -6.34 9.68 -12.01
CA VAL A 38 -5.20 9.01 -12.65
C VAL A 38 -5.75 7.99 -13.65
N ASP A 39 -5.43 8.19 -14.92
CA ASP A 39 -5.91 7.36 -16.01
C ASP A 39 -5.10 6.06 -16.17
N GLY A 40 -5.67 5.13 -16.95
CA GLY A 40 -4.97 3.92 -17.37
C GLY A 40 -5.00 2.75 -16.38
N ALA A 41 -5.75 2.88 -15.28
CA ALA A 41 -6.03 1.76 -14.40
C ALA A 41 -6.85 0.68 -15.12
N THR A 42 -6.48 -0.58 -14.94
CA THR A 42 -7.16 -1.72 -15.58
C THR A 42 -7.49 -2.80 -14.57
N VAL A 43 -8.66 -3.44 -14.73
CA VAL A 43 -9.08 -4.61 -13.97
C VAL A 43 -9.39 -5.73 -14.96
N THR A 44 -8.67 -6.84 -14.86
CA THR A 44 -8.82 -7.99 -15.78
C THR A 44 -8.90 -9.30 -15.00
N PRO A 45 -9.67 -10.30 -15.44
CA PRO A 45 -9.68 -11.61 -14.79
C PRO A 45 -8.28 -12.22 -14.66
N ASP A 46 -7.95 -12.82 -13.51
CA ASP A 46 -6.71 -13.59 -13.37
C ASP A 46 -6.87 -14.95 -14.08
N PRO A 47 -6.09 -15.21 -15.15
CA PRO A 47 -6.19 -16.47 -15.89
C PRO A 47 -5.73 -17.68 -15.07
N SER A 48 -4.95 -17.48 -14.01
CA SER A 48 -4.44 -18.56 -13.14
C SER A 48 -5.36 -18.86 -11.96
N HIS A 49 -6.20 -17.90 -11.54
CA HIS A 49 -7.05 -17.99 -10.36
C HIS A 49 -8.48 -17.53 -10.65
N PRO A 50 -9.39 -18.45 -11.03
CA PRO A 50 -10.79 -18.12 -11.27
C PRO A 50 -11.44 -17.42 -10.06
N GLY A 51 -12.18 -16.34 -10.33
CA GLY A 51 -12.81 -15.52 -9.29
C GLY A 51 -11.91 -14.44 -8.69
N GLN A 52 -10.70 -14.26 -9.22
CA GLN A 52 -9.81 -13.15 -8.89
C GLN A 52 -9.63 -12.22 -10.09
N PHE A 53 -9.35 -10.95 -9.82
CA PHE A 53 -9.04 -9.96 -10.84
C PHE A 53 -7.68 -9.34 -10.57
N LEU A 54 -6.88 -9.22 -11.62
CA LEU A 54 -5.63 -8.46 -11.62
C LEU A 54 -5.96 -6.98 -11.82
N VAL A 55 -5.48 -6.17 -10.88
CA VAL A 55 -5.58 -4.71 -10.93
C VAL A 55 -4.20 -4.16 -11.26
N ARG A 56 -4.13 -3.29 -12.26
CA ARG A 56 -2.90 -2.61 -12.66
C ARG A 56 -3.15 -1.11 -12.70
N VAL A 57 -2.29 -0.33 -12.07
CA VAL A 57 -2.38 1.13 -12.00
C VAL A 57 -1.04 1.71 -12.45
N PRO A 58 -0.95 2.29 -13.67
CA PRO A 58 0.25 2.97 -14.09
C PRO A 58 0.45 4.23 -13.24
N VAL A 59 1.67 4.43 -12.75
CA VAL A 59 2.06 5.62 -12.00
C VAL A 59 2.54 6.67 -13.01
N PRO A 60 1.82 7.80 -13.17
CA PRO A 60 2.25 8.85 -14.10
C PRO A 60 3.58 9.44 -13.68
N VAL A 61 4.50 9.62 -14.63
CA VAL A 61 5.87 10.10 -14.38
C VAL A 61 5.88 11.53 -13.87
N GLU A 62 4.91 12.33 -14.29
CA GLU A 62 4.67 13.71 -13.86
C GLU A 62 4.26 13.82 -12.39
N LEU A 63 3.75 12.74 -11.78
CA LEU A 63 3.39 12.68 -10.37
C LEU A 63 4.55 12.17 -9.49
N LEU A 64 5.69 11.81 -10.07
CA LEU A 64 6.88 11.36 -9.35
C LEU A 64 7.72 12.57 -8.91
N SER A 65 7.45 13.11 -7.72
CA SER A 65 8.23 14.19 -7.11
C SER A 65 8.84 13.77 -5.78
N GLU A 66 9.83 14.52 -5.29
CA GLU A 66 10.40 14.33 -3.94
C GLU A 66 9.31 14.26 -2.87
N GLY A 67 9.56 13.47 -1.84
CA GLY A 67 8.63 13.18 -0.76
C GLY A 67 7.76 11.95 -1.04
N THR A 68 6.52 12.04 -0.60
CA THR A 68 5.58 10.91 -0.52
C THR A 68 4.37 11.19 -1.39
N GLN A 69 4.08 10.29 -2.33
CA GLN A 69 2.95 10.38 -3.24
C GLN A 69 1.99 9.24 -2.94
N THR A 70 0.75 9.57 -2.54
CA THR A 70 -0.26 8.56 -2.21
C THR A 70 -1.35 8.54 -3.28
N PHE A 71 -1.61 7.34 -3.77
CA PHE A 71 -2.65 7.03 -4.73
C PHE A 71 -3.77 6.27 -4.02
N VAL A 72 -5.01 6.66 -4.27
CA VAL A 72 -6.20 6.03 -3.71
C VAL A 72 -6.97 5.33 -4.81
N ILE A 73 -7.35 4.09 -4.56
CA ILE A 73 -8.14 3.26 -5.48
C ILE A 73 -9.52 3.11 -4.86
N THR A 74 -10.55 3.52 -5.58
CA THR A 74 -11.94 3.42 -5.18
C THR A 74 -12.74 2.60 -6.19
N GLU A 75 -13.85 2.01 -5.75
CA GLU A 75 -14.90 1.57 -6.67
C GLU A 75 -15.55 2.81 -7.31
N ALA A 76 -15.78 2.78 -8.62
CA ALA A 76 -16.25 3.94 -9.36
C ALA A 76 -17.69 4.34 -9.00
N ASP A 77 -18.58 3.37 -8.77
CA ASP A 77 -20.00 3.62 -8.52
C ASP A 77 -20.29 4.10 -7.09
N SER A 78 -19.73 3.42 -6.09
CA SER A 78 -19.98 3.74 -4.67
C SER A 78 -19.02 4.78 -4.10
N GLY A 79 -17.86 4.97 -4.73
CA GLY A 79 -16.75 5.73 -4.14
C GLY A 79 -16.09 5.03 -2.96
N GLU A 80 -16.45 3.77 -2.67
CA GLU A 80 -15.83 3.00 -1.59
C GLU A 80 -14.34 2.82 -1.86
N ARG A 81 -13.53 3.07 -0.83
CA ARG A 81 -12.08 2.90 -0.93
C ARG A 81 -11.72 1.42 -0.88
N LEU A 82 -11.15 0.91 -1.97
CA LEU A 82 -10.68 -0.45 -2.09
C LEU A 82 -9.25 -0.61 -1.54
N ALA A 83 -8.36 0.34 -1.88
CA ALA A 83 -6.97 0.31 -1.46
C ALA A 83 -6.32 1.70 -1.57
N SER A 84 -5.07 1.78 -1.14
CA SER A 84 -4.17 2.88 -1.47
C SER A 84 -2.74 2.38 -1.50
N PHE A 85 -1.90 3.02 -2.31
CA PHE A 85 -0.47 2.77 -2.29
C PHE A 85 0.30 4.08 -2.26
N THR A 86 1.58 3.97 -1.87
CA THR A 86 2.44 5.13 -1.68
C THR A 86 3.75 4.91 -2.41
N VAL A 87 4.17 5.92 -3.18
CA VAL A 87 5.50 6.01 -3.79
C VAL A 87 6.30 7.04 -3.01
N VAL A 88 7.45 6.64 -2.48
CA VAL A 88 8.36 7.54 -1.76
C VAL A 88 9.59 7.78 -2.63
N MET A 89 9.83 9.03 -3.00
CA MET A 89 10.99 9.45 -3.78
C MET A 89 11.81 10.46 -2.99
N GLY A 90 13.12 10.36 -3.04
CA GLY A 90 14.03 11.25 -2.33
C GLY A 90 15.27 10.53 -1.86
N GLN A 91 16.16 11.29 -1.21
CA GLN A 91 17.34 10.69 -0.60
C GLN A 91 16.91 9.80 0.57
N PRO A 92 17.38 8.54 0.66
CA PRO A 92 17.23 7.79 1.89
C PRO A 92 17.83 8.60 3.03
N LEU A 93 17.16 8.57 4.19
CA LEU A 93 17.58 9.28 5.41
C LEU A 93 19.11 9.20 5.57
N ASP A 94 19.74 10.34 5.86
CA ASP A 94 21.19 10.43 6.05
C ASP A 94 21.67 9.27 6.94
N GLU A 95 22.84 8.70 6.62
CA GLU A 95 23.36 7.50 7.28
C GLU A 95 23.46 7.72 8.80
N ASP A 96 23.76 8.94 9.21
CA ASP A 96 23.75 9.38 10.61
C ASP A 96 22.36 9.27 11.26
N ILE A 97 21.30 9.71 10.59
CA ILE A 97 19.93 9.63 11.15
C ILE A 97 19.45 8.17 11.20
N ARG A 98 19.89 7.32 10.27
CA ARG A 98 19.62 5.87 10.33
C ARG A 98 20.33 5.21 11.51
N ALA A 99 21.55 5.62 11.82
CA ALA A 99 22.28 5.16 12.99
C ALA A 99 21.55 5.57 14.29
N GLU A 100 21.12 6.83 14.40
CA GLU A 100 20.34 7.33 15.55
C GLU A 100 19.02 6.57 15.71
N LEU A 101 18.28 6.31 14.62
CA LEU A 101 17.04 5.53 14.66
C LEU A 101 17.28 4.07 15.08
N ALA A 102 18.40 3.47 14.69
CA ALA A 102 18.78 2.13 15.11
C ALA A 102 19.08 2.06 16.61
N LEU A 103 19.77 3.07 17.16
CA LEU A 103 20.02 3.21 18.59
C LEU A 103 18.72 3.34 19.37
N LEU A 104 17.81 4.22 18.95
CA LEU A 104 16.50 4.39 19.59
C LEU A 104 15.68 3.09 19.61
N ARG A 105 15.72 2.30 18.53
CA ARG A 105 15.05 0.98 18.49
C ARG A 105 15.68 -0.01 19.46
N ALA A 106 16.99 -0.02 19.58
CA ALA A 106 17.70 -0.89 20.51
C ALA A 106 17.33 -0.55 21.98
N GLU A 107 17.28 0.74 22.31
CA GLU A 107 16.84 1.20 23.63
C GLU A 107 15.37 0.82 23.92
N LEU A 108 14.47 1.02 22.96
CA LEU A 108 13.07 0.61 23.08
C LEU A 108 12.92 -0.90 23.26
N ASP A 109 13.72 -1.71 22.58
CA ASP A 109 13.67 -3.16 22.75
C ASP A 109 14.21 -3.61 24.11
N MET A 110 15.23 -2.92 24.64
CA MET A 110 15.68 -3.12 26.01
C MET A 110 14.58 -2.80 27.03
N LEU A 111 13.87 -1.68 26.83
CA LEU A 111 12.73 -1.28 27.65
C LEU A 111 11.59 -2.31 27.58
N LYS A 112 11.21 -2.76 26.38
CA LYS A 112 10.19 -3.80 26.19
C LYS A 112 10.57 -5.10 26.91
N ARG A 113 11.84 -5.52 26.87
CA ARG A 113 12.31 -6.73 27.56
C ARG A 113 12.21 -6.57 29.08
N ALA A 114 12.65 -5.44 29.62
CA ALA A 114 12.54 -5.14 31.05
C ALA A 114 11.08 -5.11 31.51
N PHE A 115 10.21 -4.46 30.74
CA PHE A 115 8.78 -4.39 31.02
C PHE A 115 8.10 -5.76 30.96
N ARG A 116 8.37 -6.57 29.92
CA ARG A 116 7.85 -7.94 29.82
C ARG A 116 8.27 -8.81 31.01
N ARG A 117 9.53 -8.72 31.42
CA ARG A 117 10.02 -9.43 32.62
C ARG A 117 9.30 -8.98 33.88
N HIS A 118 9.14 -7.67 34.08
CA HIS A 118 8.42 -7.12 35.22
C HIS A 118 6.95 -7.58 35.29
N CYS A 119 6.25 -7.64 34.14
CA CYS A 119 4.88 -8.16 34.09
C CYS A 119 4.77 -9.65 34.46
N VAL A 120 5.81 -10.44 34.19
CA VAL A 120 5.86 -11.88 34.57
C VAL A 120 6.23 -12.05 36.04
N GLU A 121 7.12 -11.21 36.57
CA GLU A 121 7.55 -11.25 37.98
C GLU A 121 6.51 -10.70 38.96
N THR A 122 5.53 -9.93 38.48
CA THR A 122 4.51 -9.25 39.31
C THR A 122 3.12 -9.89 39.20
N MET A 123 2.98 -11.04 38.51
CA MET A 123 1.80 -11.92 38.56
C MET A 123 2.04 -13.07 39.52
#